data_AF-A0AAV1XFP0-F1
#
_entry.id   AF-A0AAV1XFP0-F1
#
_cell.length_a   1.000
_cell.length_b   1.000
_cell.length_c   1.000
_cell.angle_alpha   90.00
_cell.angle_beta   90.00
_cell.angle_gamma   90.00
#
_symmetry.space_group_name_H-M   'P 1'
#
loop_
_entity.id
_entity.type
_entity.pdbx_description
1 polymer ?
#
loop_
_entity_poly.entity_id
_entity_poly.type
_entity_poly.pdbx_seq_one_letter_code
_entity_poly.pdbx_strand_id
1 'polypeptide(L)'
;MQRRGQVILEESEKMTFTILTSEKMLAVLEKSVAKSPDALHTPNSNSVSSFKDEFLAQHFSSLHPASVTVNLTPSALLAYSIHKQNPLLPRLFAVVDDIFCLFQGHIENVATLKQQYGLNKTANEVIIIIEAYRTLRDRGPYPAAQVVRDFQGKFAFILFDSASKTTFISADVDGSVPFFWGTDADGNLVFSDESEIVTKSCGKSFAPFPKGCFFTTSGGLSSFEHPLNELKPVPRVDSSGQVCGATFTVDAEAKKETTGMPRVGSAANWANNI
;
A
#
# COMPACT_ATOMS: atom_id res chain seq x y z
N MET A 1 -56.62 -19.87 -47.29
CA MET A 1 -56.07 -18.98 -46.23
C MET A 1 -54.67 -19.46 -45.91
N GLN A 2 -53.64 -18.82 -46.45
CA GLN A 2 -52.24 -19.17 -46.23
C GLN A 2 -51.52 -17.84 -46.03
N ARG A 3 -51.20 -17.48 -44.78
CA ARG A 3 -50.56 -16.21 -44.44
C ARG A 3 -49.05 -16.34 -44.63
N ARG A 4 -48.50 -15.34 -45.32
CA ARG A 4 -47.07 -15.08 -45.54
C ARG A 4 -46.35 -14.95 -44.20
N GLY A 5 -45.15 -15.53 -44.13
CA GLY A 5 -44.19 -15.30 -43.06
C GLY A 5 -43.68 -13.86 -43.08
N GLN A 6 -43.60 -13.27 -41.89
CA GLN A 6 -42.95 -12.00 -41.64
C GLN A 6 -41.68 -12.30 -40.85
N VAL A 7 -40.54 -11.98 -41.44
CA VAL A 7 -39.21 -12.04 -40.81
C VAL A 7 -39.15 -10.88 -39.82
N ILE A 8 -39.02 -11.18 -38.53
CA ILE A 8 -38.65 -10.20 -37.50
C ILE A 8 -37.17 -10.44 -37.23
N LEU A 9 -36.35 -9.42 -37.55
CA LEU A 9 -34.96 -9.35 -37.12
C LEU A 9 -34.98 -9.00 -35.63
N GLU A 10 -34.63 -9.95 -34.77
CA GLU A 10 -34.43 -9.69 -33.34
C GLU A 10 -33.19 -8.81 -33.14
N GLU A 11 -33.39 -7.75 -32.36
CA GLU A 11 -32.37 -6.81 -31.91
C GLU A 11 -31.24 -7.54 -31.17
N SER A 12 -30.01 -7.17 -31.51
CA SER A 12 -28.80 -7.61 -30.82
C SER A 12 -28.85 -7.22 -29.34
N GLU A 13 -28.86 -8.21 -28.45
CA GLU A 13 -28.58 -7.99 -27.03
C GLU A 13 -27.21 -7.31 -26.88
N LYS A 14 -27.22 -6.06 -26.40
CA LYS A 14 -26.01 -5.41 -25.89
C LYS A 14 -25.56 -6.19 -24.67
N MET A 15 -24.53 -7.00 -24.86
CA MET A 15 -23.78 -7.67 -23.80
C MET A 15 -23.22 -6.59 -22.86
N THR A 16 -23.99 -6.30 -21.81
CA THR A 16 -23.60 -5.35 -20.78
C THR A 16 -22.63 -6.09 -19.87
N PHE A 17 -21.34 -5.85 -20.06
CA PHE A 17 -20.31 -6.31 -19.13
C PHE A 17 -20.50 -5.54 -17.82
N THR A 18 -21.26 -6.12 -16.89
CA THR A 18 -21.20 -5.71 -15.49
C THR A 18 -19.80 -6.10 -15.00
N ILE A 19 -18.92 -5.11 -14.82
CA ILE A 19 -17.71 -5.30 -14.02
C ILE A 19 -18.21 -5.75 -12.65
N LEU A 20 -18.01 -7.03 -12.33
CA LEU A 20 -18.28 -7.55 -10.99
C LEU A 20 -17.46 -6.70 -10.03
N THR A 21 -18.13 -5.92 -9.21
CA THR A 21 -17.49 -4.98 -8.28
C THR A 21 -16.49 -5.72 -7.42
N SER A 22 -15.25 -5.26 -7.55
CA SER A 22 -13.97 -5.83 -7.09
C SER A 22 -13.91 -6.09 -5.59
N GLU A 23 -13.02 -6.97 -5.19
CA GLU A 23 -12.74 -7.33 -3.81
C GLU A 23 -11.97 -6.21 -3.09
N LYS A 24 -12.11 -6.00 -1.76
CA LYS A 24 -11.60 -4.77 -1.10
C LYS A 24 -10.77 -4.93 0.19
N MET A 25 -9.82 -4.03 0.41
CA MET A 25 -9.00 -3.89 1.64
C MET A 25 -8.92 -2.44 2.11
N LEU A 26 -8.76 -2.25 3.42
CA LEU A 26 -8.59 -0.96 4.08
C LEU A 26 -7.56 -1.08 5.20
N ALA A 27 -6.69 -0.07 5.33
CA ALA A 27 -5.91 0.17 6.53
C ALA A 27 -5.93 1.65 6.90
N VAL A 28 -5.98 1.93 8.20
CA VAL A 28 -5.76 3.25 8.79
C VAL A 28 -4.59 3.11 9.76
N LEU A 29 -3.54 3.90 9.58
CA LEU A 29 -2.36 3.93 10.41
C LEU A 29 -2.24 5.29 11.09
N GLU A 30 -2.13 5.29 12.41
CA GLU A 30 -2.00 6.51 13.17
C GLU A 30 -0.67 7.22 12.88
N LYS A 31 -0.67 8.55 12.94
CA LYS A 31 0.47 9.39 12.52
C LYS A 31 1.80 9.10 13.23
N SER A 32 1.79 8.56 14.45
CA SER A 32 3.01 8.15 15.16
C SER A 32 3.58 6.83 14.64
N VAL A 33 2.74 5.98 14.03
CA VAL A 33 3.14 4.75 13.33
C VAL A 33 3.65 5.06 11.92
N ALA A 34 2.95 5.95 11.19
CA ALA A 34 3.22 6.20 9.79
C ALA A 34 3.07 7.70 9.48
N LYS A 35 4.20 8.39 9.31
CA LYS A 35 4.21 9.82 9.02
C LYS A 35 3.84 10.08 7.57
N SER A 36 2.72 10.77 7.33
CA SER A 36 2.33 11.21 5.99
C SER A 36 3.37 12.16 5.40
N PRO A 37 3.72 12.06 4.10
CA PRO A 37 4.46 13.11 3.42
C PRO A 37 3.62 14.39 3.35
N ASP A 38 4.24 15.53 3.60
CA ASP A 38 3.57 16.84 3.58
C ASP A 38 2.91 17.13 2.22
N ALA A 39 3.53 16.67 1.12
CA ALA A 39 3.01 16.86 -0.23
C ALA A 39 1.68 16.14 -0.52
N LEU A 40 1.31 15.13 0.28
CA LEU A 40 0.03 14.44 0.13
C LEU A 40 -1.13 15.29 0.71
N HIS A 41 -0.81 16.22 1.61
CA HIS A 41 -1.79 17.07 2.27
C HIS A 41 -2.25 18.20 1.33
N THR A 42 -3.56 18.28 1.12
CA THR A 42 -4.20 19.38 0.37
C THR A 42 -4.88 20.35 1.35
N PRO A 43 -4.50 21.64 1.37
CA PRO A 43 -5.18 22.65 2.17
C PRO A 43 -6.67 22.72 1.82
N ASN A 44 -7.52 22.99 2.81
CA ASN A 44 -8.99 23.08 2.66
C ASN A 44 -9.66 21.82 2.10
N SER A 45 -9.05 20.64 2.32
CA SER A 45 -9.73 19.36 2.10
C SER A 45 -10.87 19.21 3.11
N ASN A 46 -12.03 18.72 2.67
CA ASN A 46 -13.13 18.31 3.57
C ASN A 46 -12.81 16.95 4.23
N SER A 47 -11.57 16.75 4.67
CA SER A 47 -11.13 15.53 5.35
C SER A 47 -11.74 15.43 6.74
N VAL A 48 -11.98 14.22 7.20
CA VAL A 48 -12.48 13.90 8.54
C VAL A 48 -11.57 12.86 9.19
N SER A 49 -11.57 12.77 10.52
CA SER A 49 -10.82 11.73 11.24
C SER A 49 -11.34 10.34 10.88
N SER A 50 -10.43 9.44 10.48
CA SER A 50 -10.79 8.07 10.08
C SER A 50 -11.12 7.18 11.29
N PHE A 51 -10.49 7.44 12.44
CA PHE A 51 -10.70 6.68 13.67
C PHE A 51 -11.92 7.16 14.47
N LYS A 52 -12.30 8.44 14.33
CA LYS A 52 -13.38 9.01 15.12
C LYS A 52 -14.68 8.24 14.91
N ASP A 53 -15.26 7.77 16.02
CA ASP A 53 -16.50 7.00 16.05
C ASP A 53 -16.48 5.76 15.14
N GLU A 54 -15.30 5.21 14.86
CA GLU A 54 -15.07 4.12 13.89
C GLU A 54 -15.63 4.42 12.48
N PHE A 55 -15.77 5.70 12.13
CA PHE A 55 -16.46 6.19 10.94
C PHE A 55 -16.07 5.45 9.66
N LEU A 56 -14.76 5.34 9.39
CA LEU A 56 -14.30 4.76 8.14
C LEU A 56 -14.50 3.25 8.11
N ALA A 57 -14.35 2.57 9.25
CA ALA A 57 -14.54 1.13 9.37
C ALA A 57 -16.02 0.75 9.20
N GLN A 58 -16.93 1.53 9.79
CA GLN A 58 -18.37 1.36 9.60
C GLN A 58 -18.78 1.61 8.15
N HIS A 59 -18.23 2.63 7.51
CA HIS A 59 -18.47 2.88 6.10
C HIS A 59 -17.99 1.73 5.21
N PHE A 60 -16.77 1.23 5.43
CA PHE A 60 -16.24 0.07 4.73
C PHE A 60 -17.15 -1.15 4.90
N SER A 61 -17.60 -1.42 6.13
CA SER A 61 -18.46 -2.56 6.44
C SER A 61 -19.85 -2.43 5.83
N SER A 62 -20.37 -1.20 5.68
CA SER A 62 -21.65 -0.96 5.00
C SER A 62 -21.59 -1.24 3.50
N LEU A 63 -20.44 -0.98 2.87
CA LEU A 63 -20.21 -1.24 1.45
C LEU A 63 -19.87 -2.72 1.20
N HIS A 64 -19.29 -3.38 2.21
CA HIS A 64 -18.84 -4.77 2.16
C HIS A 64 -19.44 -5.60 3.29
N PRO A 65 -20.70 -6.08 3.17
CA PRO A 65 -21.47 -6.68 4.27
C PRO A 65 -20.90 -7.96 4.92
N ALA A 66 -19.75 -8.48 4.48
CA ALA A 66 -19.02 -9.53 5.17
C ALA A 66 -17.51 -9.24 5.25
N SER A 67 -17.17 -7.96 5.39
CA SER A 67 -15.84 -7.56 5.79
C SER A 67 -15.55 -7.96 7.22
N VAL A 68 -14.29 -8.26 7.49
CA VAL A 68 -13.75 -8.40 8.82
C VAL A 68 -12.93 -7.16 9.13
N THR A 69 -13.15 -6.59 10.31
CA THR A 69 -12.37 -5.45 10.83
C THR A 69 -11.56 -5.91 12.03
N VAL A 70 -10.27 -5.59 12.01
CA VAL A 70 -9.33 -5.77 13.11
C VAL A 70 -8.99 -4.39 13.66
N ASN A 71 -9.54 -4.08 14.83
CA ASN A 71 -9.32 -2.81 15.51
C ASN A 71 -8.10 -2.95 16.45
N LEU A 72 -7.00 -2.26 16.12
CA LEU A 72 -5.73 -2.21 16.88
C LEU A 72 -5.47 -0.79 17.37
N THR A 73 -6.54 -0.04 17.66
CA THR A 73 -6.46 1.34 18.10
C THR A 73 -5.66 1.47 19.41
N PRO A 74 -4.96 2.60 19.61
CA PRO A 74 -4.94 3.78 18.74
C PRO A 74 -4.00 3.66 17.53
N SER A 75 -3.25 2.57 17.37
CA SER A 75 -2.15 2.50 16.40
C SER A 75 -2.58 2.21 14.98
N ALA A 76 -3.54 1.30 14.80
CA ALA A 76 -3.98 0.89 13.48
C ALA A 76 -5.43 0.37 13.48
N LEU A 77 -6.04 0.40 12.30
CA LEU A 77 -7.26 -0.33 12.00
C LEU A 77 -7.08 -0.98 10.63
N LEU A 78 -7.38 -2.27 10.54
CA LEU A 78 -7.33 -3.04 9.30
C LEU A 78 -8.71 -3.58 9.01
N ALA A 79 -9.16 -3.55 7.76
CA ALA A 79 -10.38 -4.21 7.34
C ALA A 79 -10.20 -4.87 5.98
N TYR A 80 -10.86 -6.00 5.77
CA TYR A 80 -10.80 -6.72 4.50
C TYR A 80 -12.09 -7.47 4.22
N SER A 81 -12.42 -7.61 2.94
CA SER A 81 -13.53 -8.44 2.48
C SER A 81 -13.01 -9.53 1.54
N ILE A 82 -13.48 -10.76 1.75
CA ILE A 82 -13.14 -11.93 0.92
C ILE A 82 -14.24 -12.27 -0.09
N HIS A 83 -15.31 -11.50 -0.16
CA HIS A 83 -16.35 -11.74 -1.16
C HIS A 83 -15.83 -11.42 -2.57
N LYS A 84 -16.22 -12.28 -3.54
CA LYS A 84 -15.97 -12.11 -4.98
C LYS A 84 -14.47 -12.09 -5.39
N GLN A 85 -13.63 -12.93 -4.76
CA GLN A 85 -12.20 -13.15 -5.09
C GLN A 85 -11.90 -13.12 -6.59
N ASN A 86 -10.93 -12.30 -7.01
CA ASN A 86 -10.36 -12.37 -8.35
C ASN A 86 -9.31 -13.47 -8.37
N PRO A 87 -9.52 -14.55 -9.14
CA PRO A 87 -8.58 -15.66 -9.19
C PRO A 87 -7.17 -15.28 -9.69
N LEU A 88 -7.03 -14.15 -10.39
CA LEU A 88 -5.77 -13.67 -10.94
C LEU A 88 -4.97 -12.81 -9.93
N LEU A 89 -5.65 -12.21 -8.95
CA LEU A 89 -5.05 -11.33 -7.94
C LEU A 89 -5.66 -11.65 -6.57
N PRO A 90 -5.45 -12.87 -6.04
CA PRO A 90 -6.10 -13.30 -4.81
C PRO A 90 -5.75 -12.39 -3.64
N ARG A 91 -6.72 -12.16 -2.76
CA ARG A 91 -6.48 -11.47 -1.50
C ARG A 91 -6.29 -12.44 -0.35
N LEU A 92 -5.22 -12.23 0.39
CA LEU A 92 -4.82 -13.01 1.56
C LEU A 92 -4.71 -12.10 2.78
N PHE A 93 -5.08 -12.64 3.93
CA PHE A 93 -4.87 -12.03 5.23
C PHE A 93 -4.26 -13.07 6.15
N ALA A 94 -3.18 -12.70 6.85
CA ALA A 94 -2.58 -13.56 7.86
C ALA A 94 -2.09 -12.74 9.05
N VAL A 95 -2.03 -13.42 10.19
CA VAL A 95 -1.48 -12.90 11.44
C VAL A 95 -0.51 -13.93 11.99
N VAL A 96 0.72 -13.50 12.30
CA VAL A 96 1.76 -14.34 12.95
C VAL A 96 2.49 -13.46 13.94
N ASP A 97 2.59 -13.88 15.20
CA ASP A 97 3.32 -13.16 16.26
C ASP A 97 2.96 -11.65 16.34
N ASP A 98 1.66 -11.33 16.31
CA ASP A 98 1.10 -9.97 16.30
C ASP A 98 1.51 -9.10 15.09
N ILE A 99 1.96 -9.73 14.01
CA ILE A 99 2.22 -9.11 12.70
C ILE A 99 1.04 -9.43 11.79
N PHE A 100 0.31 -8.39 11.41
CA PHE A 100 -0.88 -8.44 10.57
C PHE A 100 -0.51 -8.06 9.14
N CYS A 101 -0.86 -8.88 8.16
CA CYS A 101 -0.56 -8.58 6.76
C CYS A 101 -1.80 -8.77 5.87
N LEU A 102 -2.17 -7.70 5.18
CA LEU A 102 -3.08 -7.71 4.04
C LEU A 102 -2.23 -7.81 2.78
N PHE A 103 -2.54 -8.76 1.91
CA PHE A 103 -1.85 -8.96 0.64
C PHE A 103 -2.89 -9.15 -0.45
N GLN A 104 -2.67 -8.53 -1.60
CA GLN A 104 -3.45 -8.78 -2.81
C GLN A 104 -2.50 -8.98 -3.98
N GLY A 105 -2.73 -10.02 -4.77
CA GLY A 105 -1.96 -10.31 -5.97
C GLY A 105 -1.34 -11.70 -5.97
N HIS A 106 -0.22 -11.86 -6.67
CA HIS A 106 0.52 -13.11 -6.75
C HIS A 106 2.02 -12.83 -6.85
N ILE A 107 2.80 -13.69 -6.21
CA ILE A 107 4.26 -13.71 -6.30
C ILE A 107 4.64 -14.90 -7.18
N GLU A 108 5.47 -14.70 -8.18
CA GLU A 108 5.86 -15.70 -9.17
C GLU A 108 7.03 -16.57 -8.67
N ASN A 109 7.97 -15.99 -7.93
CA ASN A 109 9.19 -16.66 -7.45
C ASN A 109 9.05 -17.28 -6.05
N VAL A 110 7.86 -17.81 -5.71
CA VAL A 110 7.52 -18.40 -4.38
C VAL A 110 8.52 -19.45 -3.93
N ALA A 111 8.95 -20.35 -4.81
CA ALA A 111 9.87 -21.44 -4.45
C ALA A 111 11.22 -20.90 -3.95
N THR A 112 11.77 -19.91 -4.65
CA THR A 112 13.03 -19.24 -4.28
C THR A 112 12.89 -18.53 -2.94
N LEU A 113 11.79 -17.78 -2.74
CA LEU A 113 11.55 -17.06 -1.49
C LEU A 113 11.33 -18.00 -0.30
N LYS A 114 10.61 -19.12 -0.49
CA LYS A 114 10.46 -20.17 0.54
C LYS A 114 11.82 -20.74 0.96
N GLN A 115 12.70 -21.01 -0.01
CA GLN A 115 14.04 -21.49 0.30
C GLN A 115 14.86 -20.43 1.06
N GLN A 116 14.82 -19.16 0.59
CA GLN A 116 15.54 -18.04 1.19
C GLN A 116 15.13 -17.79 2.65
N TYR A 117 13.84 -17.86 2.95
CA TYR A 117 13.30 -17.62 4.29
C TYR A 117 13.11 -18.89 5.13
N GLY A 118 13.48 -20.07 4.61
CA GLY A 118 13.37 -21.33 5.35
C GLY A 118 11.93 -21.79 5.62
N LEU A 119 11.00 -21.49 4.70
CA LEU A 119 9.58 -21.75 4.86
C LEU A 119 9.19 -23.15 4.41
N ASN A 120 8.12 -23.68 5.01
CA ASN A 120 7.55 -24.94 4.61
C ASN A 120 6.82 -24.86 3.26
N LYS A 121 6.47 -26.02 2.69
CA LYS A 121 5.80 -26.12 1.38
C LYS A 121 4.41 -25.46 1.36
N THR A 122 3.74 -25.38 2.51
CA THR A 122 2.38 -24.83 2.66
C THR A 122 2.34 -23.32 2.83
N ALA A 123 3.48 -22.64 3.03
CA ALA A 123 3.51 -21.18 3.11
C ALA A 123 2.97 -20.56 1.82
N ASN A 124 2.14 -19.53 1.94
CA ASN A 124 1.65 -18.74 0.82
C ASN A 124 2.33 -17.37 0.81
N GLU A 125 1.92 -16.50 -0.12
CA GLU A 125 2.51 -15.18 -0.35
C GLU A 125 2.47 -14.31 0.90
N VAL A 126 1.34 -14.26 1.61
CA VAL A 126 1.23 -13.44 2.82
C VAL A 126 2.18 -13.90 3.94
N ILE A 127 2.44 -15.21 4.07
CA ILE A 127 3.44 -15.74 5.01
C ILE A 127 4.86 -15.39 4.56
N ILE A 128 5.14 -15.38 3.26
CA ILE A 128 6.43 -14.92 2.72
C ILE A 128 6.69 -13.46 3.09
N ILE A 129 5.69 -12.58 2.93
CA ILE A 129 5.82 -11.16 3.28
C ILE A 129 6.11 -10.97 4.77
N ILE A 130 5.38 -11.69 5.64
CA ILE A 130 5.59 -11.63 7.10
C ILE A 130 7.02 -12.05 7.46
N GLU A 131 7.53 -13.15 6.90
CA GLU A 131 8.85 -13.68 7.23
C GLU A 131 9.99 -12.82 6.63
N ALA A 132 9.75 -12.21 5.48
CA ALA A 132 10.65 -11.21 4.92
C ALA A 132 10.74 -9.96 5.82
N TYR A 133 9.61 -9.49 6.36
CA TYR A 133 9.59 -8.40 7.33
C TYR A 133 10.31 -8.78 8.64
N ARG A 134 10.08 -9.97 9.19
CA ARG A 134 10.81 -10.45 10.38
C ARG A 134 12.32 -10.47 10.13
N THR A 135 12.74 -10.86 8.93
CA THR A 135 14.16 -10.80 8.54
C THR A 135 14.69 -9.36 8.57
N LEU A 136 13.96 -8.39 8.04
CA LEU A 136 14.32 -6.96 8.11
C LEU A 136 14.42 -6.45 9.56
N ARG A 137 13.50 -6.87 10.41
CA ARG A 137 13.41 -6.42 11.81
C ARG A 137 14.50 -7.07 12.67
N ASP A 138 14.72 -8.37 12.51
CA ASP A 138 15.48 -9.18 13.46
C ASP A 138 16.93 -9.45 13.02
N ARG A 139 17.26 -9.31 11.72
CA ARG A 139 18.55 -9.75 11.17
C ARG A 139 19.34 -8.63 10.48
N GLY A 140 20.10 -7.85 11.27
CA GLY A 140 21.17 -6.94 10.78
C GLY A 140 20.74 -5.94 9.70
N PRO A 141 21.66 -5.17 9.08
CA PRO A 141 21.27 -4.22 8.04
C PRO A 141 20.93 -4.98 6.75
N TYR A 142 19.70 -5.48 6.65
CA TYR A 142 19.12 -6.00 5.42
C TYR A 142 18.32 -4.87 4.74
N PRO A 143 18.71 -4.37 3.56
CA PRO A 143 18.03 -3.22 2.96
C PRO A 143 16.58 -3.54 2.57
N ALA A 144 15.61 -2.78 3.08
CA ALA A 144 14.18 -2.96 2.76
C ALA A 144 13.92 -2.93 1.24
N ALA A 145 14.61 -2.05 0.51
CA ALA A 145 14.51 -2.00 -0.95
C ALA A 145 14.93 -3.32 -1.63
N GLN A 146 15.91 -4.04 -1.10
CA GLN A 146 16.32 -5.33 -1.66
C GLN A 146 15.25 -6.39 -1.40
N VAL A 147 14.67 -6.43 -0.20
CA VAL A 147 13.56 -7.36 0.12
C VAL A 147 12.41 -7.21 -0.85
N VAL A 148 11.93 -5.97 -1.04
CA VAL A 148 10.78 -5.75 -1.92
C VAL A 148 11.10 -6.09 -3.37
N ARG A 149 12.32 -5.78 -3.83
CA ARG A 149 12.78 -6.12 -5.17
C ARG A 149 12.85 -7.64 -5.41
N ASP A 150 13.09 -8.43 -4.36
CA ASP A 150 13.10 -9.88 -4.47
C ASP A 150 11.69 -10.46 -4.68
N PHE A 151 10.60 -9.69 -4.46
CA PHE A 151 9.25 -10.12 -4.79
C PHE A 151 8.95 -9.90 -6.27
N GLN A 152 8.93 -10.98 -7.05
CA GLN A 152 8.59 -10.93 -8.48
C GLN A 152 7.11 -11.25 -8.65
N GLY A 153 6.37 -10.40 -9.34
CA GLY A 153 4.95 -10.61 -9.62
C GLY A 153 4.13 -9.33 -9.51
N LYS A 154 2.82 -9.51 -9.33
CA LYS A 154 1.82 -8.44 -9.29
C LYS A 154 1.25 -8.38 -7.90
N PHE A 155 1.47 -7.30 -7.16
CA PHE A 155 1.07 -7.28 -5.76
C PHE A 155 0.88 -5.87 -5.20
N ALA A 156 0.05 -5.81 -4.16
CA ALA A 156 0.11 -4.77 -3.15
C ALA A 156 -0.04 -5.42 -1.77
N PHE A 157 0.67 -4.92 -0.76
CA PHE A 157 0.51 -5.40 0.61
C PHE A 157 0.62 -4.27 1.62
N ILE A 158 -0.07 -4.46 2.74
CA ILE A 158 0.01 -3.64 3.94
C ILE A 158 0.33 -4.57 5.10
N LEU A 159 1.50 -4.41 5.72
CA LEU A 159 1.88 -5.11 6.93
C LEU A 159 1.96 -4.14 8.10
N PHE A 160 1.40 -4.53 9.24
CA PHE A 160 1.48 -3.81 10.50
C PHE A 160 1.93 -4.78 11.61
N ASP A 161 3.06 -4.48 12.24
CA ASP A 161 3.54 -5.16 13.44
C ASP A 161 3.03 -4.39 14.67
N SER A 162 2.09 -5.01 15.39
CA SER A 162 1.47 -4.41 16.57
C SER A 162 2.41 -4.36 17.78
N ALA A 163 3.40 -5.24 17.87
CA ALA A 163 4.36 -5.25 18.97
C ALA A 163 5.36 -4.10 18.85
N SER A 164 5.91 -3.88 17.64
CA SER A 164 6.87 -2.80 17.38
C SER A 164 6.23 -1.47 16.96
N LYS A 165 4.91 -1.46 16.70
CA LYS A 165 4.18 -0.30 16.14
C LYS A 165 4.80 0.20 14.84
N THR A 166 5.20 -0.73 13.97
CA THR A 166 5.78 -0.41 12.68
C THR A 166 4.98 -0.97 11.52
N THR A 167 5.13 -0.36 10.35
CA THR A 167 4.50 -0.82 9.11
C THR A 167 5.52 -1.07 8.01
N PHE A 168 5.15 -1.96 7.09
CA PHE A 168 5.84 -2.21 5.84
C PHE A 168 4.80 -2.38 4.73
N ILE A 169 4.83 -1.50 3.74
CA ILE A 169 3.79 -1.40 2.71
C ILE A 169 4.48 -1.33 1.37
N SER A 170 3.94 -1.99 0.34
CA SER A 170 4.48 -1.86 -1.01
C SER A 170 3.46 -2.22 -2.08
N ALA A 171 3.72 -1.74 -3.30
CA ALA A 171 3.05 -2.13 -4.52
C ALA A 171 4.07 -2.42 -5.64
N ASP A 172 3.70 -3.30 -6.57
CA ASP A 172 4.53 -3.70 -7.69
C ASP A 172 4.89 -2.53 -8.64
N VAL A 173 5.86 -2.79 -9.52
CA VAL A 173 6.41 -1.82 -10.47
C VAL A 173 5.40 -1.40 -11.55
N ASP A 174 4.45 -2.26 -11.87
CA ASP A 174 3.45 -2.01 -12.91
C ASP A 174 2.20 -1.32 -12.36
N GLY A 175 2.01 -1.32 -11.04
CA GLY A 175 0.77 -0.89 -10.39
C GLY A 175 -0.38 -1.82 -10.77
N SER A 176 -0.12 -3.13 -10.74
CA SER A 176 -1.04 -4.16 -11.22
C SER A 176 -2.28 -4.32 -10.34
N VAL A 177 -2.16 -3.96 -9.07
CA VAL A 177 -3.27 -3.90 -8.11
C VAL A 177 -3.65 -2.43 -7.89
N PRO A 178 -4.93 -2.03 -8.05
CA PRO A 178 -5.37 -0.71 -7.63
C PRO A 178 -5.01 -0.48 -6.17
N PHE A 179 -4.24 0.56 -5.88
CA PHE A 179 -3.78 0.83 -4.53
C PHE A 179 -3.65 2.33 -4.32
N PHE A 180 -4.35 2.83 -3.32
CA PHE A 180 -4.52 4.25 -3.03
C PHE A 180 -4.14 4.52 -1.59
N TRP A 181 -3.72 5.76 -1.35
CA TRP A 181 -3.40 6.26 -0.04
C TRP A 181 -3.78 7.72 0.12
N GLY A 182 -3.99 8.15 1.34
CA GLY A 182 -4.33 9.53 1.68
C GLY A 182 -4.02 9.86 3.12
N THR A 183 -4.07 11.15 3.44
CA THR A 183 -3.99 11.63 4.83
C THR A 183 -5.34 12.17 5.25
N ASP A 184 -5.79 11.76 6.42
CA ASP A 184 -7.02 12.26 7.03
C ASP A 184 -6.78 13.57 7.80
N ALA A 185 -7.83 14.10 8.46
CA ALA A 185 -7.77 15.36 9.18
C ALA A 185 -6.83 15.36 10.40
N ASP A 186 -6.51 14.19 10.96
CA ASP A 186 -5.66 14.05 12.14
C ASP A 186 -4.19 13.74 11.77
N GLY A 187 -3.93 13.59 10.47
CA GLY A 187 -2.63 13.19 9.91
C GLY A 187 -2.43 11.68 9.80
N ASN A 188 -3.48 10.88 10.00
CA ASN A 188 -3.39 9.43 9.86
C ASN A 188 -3.32 9.05 8.37
N LEU A 189 -2.51 8.05 8.06
CA LEU A 189 -2.45 7.51 6.71
C LEU A 189 -3.54 6.46 6.52
N VAL A 190 -4.28 6.59 5.42
CA VAL A 190 -5.34 5.67 5.01
C VAL A 190 -4.91 4.99 3.71
N PHE A 191 -5.04 3.67 3.64
CA PHE A 191 -4.71 2.86 2.45
C PHE A 191 -5.90 2.01 2.07
N SER A 192 -6.17 1.88 0.77
CA SER A 192 -7.20 0.97 0.25
C SER A 192 -6.94 0.66 -1.21
N ASP A 193 -7.47 -0.45 -1.70
CA ASP A 193 -7.63 -0.72 -3.13
C ASP A 193 -8.82 0.02 -3.76
N GLU A 194 -9.53 0.86 -2.97
CA GLU A 194 -10.59 1.74 -3.43
C GLU A 194 -10.29 3.21 -3.19
N SER A 195 -10.29 3.99 -4.26
CA SER A 195 -10.22 5.45 -4.12
C SER A 195 -11.41 6.00 -3.34
N GLU A 196 -12.61 5.45 -3.52
CA GLU A 196 -13.83 5.92 -2.85
C GLU A 196 -13.71 5.81 -1.32
N ILE A 197 -13.19 4.69 -0.82
CA ILE A 197 -12.94 4.50 0.61
C ILE A 197 -11.92 5.52 1.13
N VAL A 198 -10.78 5.71 0.43
CA VAL A 198 -9.76 6.69 0.86
C VAL A 198 -10.33 8.11 0.86
N THR A 199 -11.06 8.51 -0.19
CA THR A 199 -11.63 9.86 -0.30
C THR A 199 -12.69 10.14 0.77
N LYS A 200 -13.31 9.09 1.33
CA LYS A 200 -14.33 9.26 2.36
C LYS A 200 -13.82 9.97 3.60
N SER A 201 -12.57 9.70 4.03
CA SER A 201 -11.94 10.39 5.15
C SER A 201 -10.87 11.40 4.72
N CYS A 202 -10.14 11.15 3.64
CA CYS A 202 -9.04 12.03 3.22
C CYS A 202 -9.51 13.22 2.35
N GLY A 203 -10.73 13.20 1.84
CA GLY A 203 -11.25 14.22 0.92
C GLY A 203 -10.36 14.34 -0.33
N LYS A 204 -9.75 15.51 -0.54
CA LYS A 204 -8.82 15.77 -1.64
C LYS A 204 -7.37 15.40 -1.35
N SER A 205 -7.02 15.05 -0.11
CA SER A 205 -5.66 14.72 0.31
C SER A 205 -5.30 13.25 0.04
N PHE A 206 -5.40 12.81 -1.22
CA PHE A 206 -5.18 11.41 -1.60
C PHE A 206 -4.54 11.25 -2.98
N ALA A 207 -3.91 10.11 -3.21
CA ALA A 207 -3.33 9.73 -4.49
C ALA A 207 -3.33 8.22 -4.69
N PRO A 208 -3.09 7.73 -5.91
CA PRO A 208 -2.56 6.37 -6.08
C PRO A 208 -1.26 6.22 -5.29
N PHE A 209 -1.06 5.06 -4.68
CA PHE A 209 0.23 4.72 -4.11
C PHE A 209 1.25 4.59 -5.25
N PRO A 210 2.46 5.15 -5.12
CA PRO A 210 3.43 5.18 -6.22
C PRO A 210 3.92 3.76 -6.52
N LYS A 211 4.00 3.47 -7.82
CA LYS A 211 4.50 2.19 -8.34
C LYS A 211 5.97 2.01 -7.99
N GLY A 212 6.43 0.77 -7.86
CA GLY A 212 7.85 0.49 -7.64
C GLY A 212 8.38 1.06 -6.32
N CYS A 213 7.48 1.31 -5.36
CA CYS A 213 7.79 1.93 -4.09
C CYS A 213 7.34 1.08 -2.90
N PHE A 214 7.94 1.38 -1.77
CA PHE A 214 7.57 0.86 -0.48
C PHE A 214 7.55 1.99 0.55
N PHE A 215 6.82 1.76 1.64
CA PHE A 215 6.76 2.66 2.78
C PHE A 215 7.09 1.87 4.05
N THR A 216 7.96 2.43 4.89
CA THR A 216 8.20 1.92 6.26
C THR A 216 8.04 3.02 7.29
N THR A 217 7.72 2.65 8.53
CA THR A 217 7.69 3.59 9.67
C THR A 217 8.98 4.40 9.82
N SER A 218 10.14 3.76 9.69
CA SER A 218 11.44 4.40 9.91
C SER A 218 11.99 5.13 8.68
N GLY A 219 11.66 4.68 7.47
CA GLY A 219 12.23 5.19 6.21
C GLY A 219 11.28 6.06 5.39
N GLY A 220 10.00 6.11 5.76
CA GLY A 220 8.96 6.74 4.95
C GLY A 220 8.85 6.09 3.58
N LEU A 221 8.40 6.87 2.59
CA LEU A 221 8.24 6.43 1.21
C LEU A 221 9.58 6.36 0.48
N SER A 222 9.84 5.27 -0.25
CA SER A 222 11.06 5.08 -1.03
C SER A 222 10.83 4.19 -2.25
N SER A 223 11.59 4.41 -3.34
CA SER A 223 11.60 3.51 -4.48
C SER A 223 12.49 2.29 -4.20
N PHE A 224 12.02 1.09 -4.51
CA PHE A 224 12.87 -0.11 -4.53
C PHE A 224 13.50 -0.36 -5.91
N GLU A 225 12.98 0.26 -6.97
CA GLU A 225 13.62 0.28 -8.29
C GLU A 225 14.86 1.18 -8.29
N HIS A 226 14.76 2.33 -7.63
CA HIS A 226 15.81 3.35 -7.54
C HIS A 226 16.12 3.70 -6.07
N PRO A 227 16.71 2.78 -5.28
CA PRO A 227 16.85 2.94 -3.83
C PRO A 227 17.76 4.10 -3.41
N LEU A 228 18.66 4.54 -4.29
CA LEU A 228 19.60 5.63 -4.07
C LEU A 228 19.06 7.00 -4.51
N ASN A 229 17.87 7.04 -5.12
CA ASN A 229 17.29 8.28 -5.65
C ASN A 229 16.20 8.80 -4.71
N GLU A 230 16.03 10.11 -4.70
CA GLU A 230 14.94 10.75 -3.98
C GLU A 230 13.62 10.64 -4.77
N LEU A 231 12.50 10.75 -4.05
CA LEU A 231 11.18 10.82 -4.65
C LEU A 231 10.71 12.28 -4.62
N LYS A 232 10.39 12.81 -5.80
CA LYS A 232 9.85 14.15 -5.98
C LYS A 232 8.32 14.10 -6.03
N PRO A 233 7.62 14.92 -5.21
CA PRO A 233 6.18 15.05 -5.30
C PRO A 233 5.78 15.84 -6.56
N VAL A 234 4.75 15.36 -7.24
CA VAL A 234 4.12 16.01 -8.38
C VAL A 234 2.65 16.27 -8.01
N PRO A 235 2.25 17.54 -7.80
CA PRO A 235 0.88 17.89 -7.46
C PRO A 235 -0.13 17.33 -8.47
N ARG A 236 -1.22 16.77 -7.98
CA ARG A 236 -2.35 16.31 -8.81
C ARG A 236 -3.41 17.39 -8.89
N VAL A 237 -4.13 17.43 -10.00
CA VAL A 237 -5.34 18.24 -10.16
C VAL A 237 -6.52 17.34 -10.49
N ASP A 238 -7.68 17.63 -9.89
CA ASP A 238 -8.94 16.97 -10.21
C ASP A 238 -9.57 17.53 -11.49
N SER A 239 -10.71 16.97 -11.90
CA SER A 239 -11.45 17.41 -13.10
C SER A 239 -11.97 18.85 -13.01
N SER A 240 -12.01 19.45 -11.81
CA SER A 240 -12.35 20.85 -11.59
C SER A 240 -11.14 21.79 -11.60
N GLY A 241 -9.94 21.25 -11.86
CA GLY A 241 -8.69 22.00 -11.86
C GLY A 241 -8.15 22.33 -10.46
N GLN A 242 -8.71 21.72 -9.41
CA GLN A 242 -8.25 21.94 -8.04
C GLN A 242 -7.23 20.89 -7.63
N VAL A 243 -6.25 21.29 -6.80
CA VAL A 243 -5.22 20.38 -6.31
C VAL A 243 -5.84 19.26 -5.46
N CYS A 244 -5.40 18.02 -5.66
CA CYS A 244 -5.91 16.83 -4.97
C CYS A 244 -4.80 15.83 -4.61
N GLY A 245 -3.94 16.23 -3.67
CA GLY A 245 -2.78 15.46 -3.24
C GLY A 245 -1.63 15.52 -4.24
N ALA A 246 -0.69 14.58 -4.10
CA ALA A 246 0.47 14.47 -4.98
C ALA A 246 0.76 13.01 -5.34
N THR A 247 1.22 12.80 -6.57
CA THR A 247 1.94 11.57 -6.93
C THR A 247 3.43 11.73 -6.62
N PHE A 248 4.17 10.63 -6.56
CA PHE A 248 5.60 10.65 -6.28
C PHE A 248 6.34 9.98 -7.43
N THR A 249 7.38 10.64 -7.93
CA THR A 249 8.19 10.17 -9.07
C THR A 249 9.66 10.20 -8.68
N VAL A 250 10.46 9.32 -9.26
CA VAL A 250 11.89 9.27 -9.00
C VAL A 250 12.57 10.51 -9.58
N ASP A 251 13.32 11.22 -8.74
CA ASP A 251 14.22 12.27 -9.21
C ASP A 251 15.52 11.61 -9.68
N ALA A 252 15.76 11.62 -10.99
CA ALA A 252 16.92 10.98 -11.58
C ALA A 252 18.25 11.66 -11.18
N GLU A 253 18.20 12.96 -10.85
CA GLU A 253 19.37 13.80 -10.58
C GLU A 253 19.67 13.88 -9.07
N ALA A 254 18.65 13.79 -8.22
CA ALA A 254 18.81 13.81 -6.77
C ALA A 254 19.12 12.41 -6.19
N LYS A 255 20.33 12.26 -5.64
CA LYS A 255 20.74 11.09 -4.86
C LYS A 255 20.50 11.32 -3.38
N LYS A 256 19.93 10.32 -2.71
CA LYS A 256 19.86 10.31 -1.25
C LYS A 256 21.27 10.41 -0.69
N GLU A 257 21.47 11.27 0.30
CA GLU A 257 22.71 11.28 1.07
C GLU A 257 22.94 9.89 1.66
N THR A 258 23.92 9.16 1.15
CA THR A 258 24.38 7.94 1.80
C THR A 258 24.99 8.36 3.12
N THR A 259 24.41 7.91 4.24
CA THR A 259 25.05 7.92 5.56
C THR A 259 26.25 6.96 5.57
N GLY A 260 27.22 7.21 4.70
CA GLY A 260 28.56 6.66 4.80
C GLY A 260 29.27 7.42 5.91
N MET A 261 29.87 6.68 6.85
CA MET A 261 30.77 7.20 7.89
C MET A 261 31.53 8.45 7.40
N PRO A 262 31.64 9.52 8.21
CA PRO A 262 32.53 10.62 7.89
C PRO A 262 33.91 10.01 7.64
N ARG A 263 34.41 10.10 6.39
CA ARG A 263 35.81 9.79 6.13
C ARG A 263 36.61 10.86 6.86
N VAL A 264 37.03 10.54 8.08
CA VAL A 264 38.09 11.29 8.74
C VAL A 264 39.30 11.18 7.82
N GLY A 265 39.57 12.27 7.10
CA GLY A 265 40.80 12.39 6.33
C GLY A 265 41.98 12.26 7.27
N SER A 266 43.12 11.80 6.75
CA SER A 266 44.38 11.55 7.45
C SER A 266 44.97 12.78 8.19
N ALA A 267 44.26 13.92 8.20
CA ALA A 267 44.61 15.18 8.83
C ALA A 267 43.87 15.43 10.16
N ALA A 268 43.25 14.40 10.77
CA ALA A 268 42.74 14.51 12.12
C ALA A 268 43.90 14.62 13.14
N ASN A 269 44.37 15.85 13.35
CA ASN A 269 45.36 16.19 14.37
C ASN A 269 44.74 15.96 15.76
N TRP A 270 45.17 14.90 16.46
CA TRP A 270 44.78 14.61 17.85
C TRP A 270 45.61 15.36 18.90
N ALA A 271 46.42 16.34 18.50
CA ALA A 271 47.21 17.15 19.43
C ALA A 271 46.60 18.55 19.55
N ASN A 272 45.60 18.69 20.42
CA ASN A 272 45.25 19.93 21.12
C ASN A 272 44.35 19.57 22.30
N ASN A 273 44.96 18.93 23.30
CA ASN A 273 44.49 18.89 24.69
C ASN A 273 45.69 18.50 25.56
N ILE A 274 46.58 19.47 25.77
CA ILE A 274 47.39 19.60 26.99
C ILE A 274 47.34 21.08 27.36
#